data_AF-A0A3Q7JKQ9-F1
#
_entry.id   AF-A0A3Q7JKQ9-F1
#
_cell.length_a   1.000
_cell.length_b   1.000
_cell.length_c   1.000
_cell.angle_alpha   90.00
_cell.angle_beta   90.00
_cell.angle_gamma   90.00
#
_symmetry.space_group_name_H-M   'P 1'
#
loop_
_entity.id
_entity.type
_entity.pdbx_description
1 polymer ?
#
loop_
_entity_poly.entity_id
_entity_poly.type
_entity_poly.pdbx_seq_one_letter_code
_entity_poly.pdbx_strand_id
1 'polypeptide(L)'
;MSTFINNEEFNKKKVIFIMGATGTGKSREIEPDSDFTAEDFCLQDVVYIEKILKTQRVPIIVGWSNSYIEKLVEDSVFMFKYKYYILNHRVDMRVDQMVKEGLVDEVRQIFILDANYTKGIRRSIGVPEMDRY
;
A
#
# COMPACT_ATOMS: atom_id res chain seq x y z
N MET A 1 29.46 4.15 6.43
CA MET A 1 28.97 5.09 7.46
C MET A 1 27.50 4.78 7.68
N SER A 2 27.21 3.81 8.55
CA SER A 2 25.84 3.41 8.88
C SER A 2 25.25 4.48 9.81
N THR A 3 24.31 5.27 9.31
CA THR A 3 23.45 6.09 10.15
C THR A 3 22.61 5.14 11.00
N PHE A 4 23.07 4.87 12.21
CA PHE A 4 22.24 4.37 13.29
C PHE A 4 21.11 5.40 13.47
N ILE A 5 19.93 5.06 12.98
CA ILE A 5 18.71 5.79 13.32
C ILE A 5 18.59 5.64 14.84
N ASN A 6 18.66 6.75 15.58
CA ASN A 6 18.43 6.75 17.02
C ASN A 6 16.97 6.37 17.28
N ASN A 7 16.71 5.07 17.46
CA ASN A 7 15.37 4.49 17.67
C ASN A 7 14.60 5.15 18.82
N GLU A 8 15.29 5.68 19.83
CA GLU A 8 14.63 6.34 20.97
C GLU A 8 13.90 7.64 20.61
N GLU A 9 14.38 8.40 19.62
CA GLU A 9 13.75 9.65 19.20
C GLU A 9 12.59 9.40 18.21
N PHE A 10 12.62 8.26 17.51
CA PHE A 10 11.56 7.82 16.63
C PHE A 10 10.32 7.30 17.38
N ASN A 11 10.55 6.59 18.49
CA ASN A 11 9.51 5.96 19.34
C ASN A 11 8.48 6.93 19.95
N LYS A 12 8.65 8.26 19.78
CA LYS A 12 7.74 9.28 20.32
C LYS A 12 6.88 9.98 19.25
N LYS A 13 7.10 9.71 17.96
CA LYS A 13 6.42 10.40 16.86
C LYS A 13 5.03 9.80 16.62
N LYS A 14 4.01 10.66 16.50
CA LYS A 14 2.62 10.26 16.25
C LYS A 14 2.38 10.15 14.73
N VAL A 15 1.87 9.01 14.28
CA VAL A 15 1.47 8.77 12.90
C VAL A 15 0.01 8.32 12.89
N ILE A 16 -0.79 8.84 11.96
CA ILE A 16 -2.19 8.44 11.80
C ILE A 16 -2.29 7.43 10.68
N PHE A 17 -3.00 6.33 10.91
CA PHE A 17 -3.24 5.30 9.92
C PHE A 17 -4.72 5.31 9.53
N ILE A 18 -5.01 5.57 8.25
CA ILE A 18 -6.35 5.50 7.68
C ILE A 18 -6.43 4.29 6.76
N MET A 19 -7.18 3.30 7.20
CA MET A 19 -7.38 2.09 6.41
C MET A 19 -8.80 2.10 5.85
N GLY A 20 -8.93 1.59 4.64
CA GLY A 20 -10.19 1.70 3.92
C GLY A 20 -10.14 0.91 2.63
N ALA A 21 -11.31 0.41 2.24
CA ALA A 21 -11.50 -0.41 1.06
C ALA A 21 -10.94 0.25 -0.19
N THR A 22 -10.60 -0.60 -1.16
CA THR A 22 -10.22 -0.21 -2.51
C THR A 22 -11.24 0.83 -3.03
N GLY A 23 -10.78 1.92 -3.68
CA GLY A 23 -11.65 3.00 -4.18
C GLY A 23 -11.70 4.27 -3.37
N THR A 24 -10.93 4.33 -2.29
CA THR A 24 -10.82 5.50 -1.40
C THR A 24 -9.76 6.51 -1.87
N GLY A 25 -9.41 6.51 -3.16
CA GLY A 25 -8.51 7.50 -3.77
C GLY A 25 -7.02 7.33 -3.45
N LYS A 26 -6.56 6.09 -3.21
CA LYS A 26 -5.14 5.76 -2.92
C LYS A 26 -4.49 5.16 -4.18
N SER A 27 -3.53 5.84 -4.80
CA SER A 27 -2.84 5.33 -6.00
C SER A 27 -1.34 5.62 -5.96
N ARG A 28 -0.53 4.67 -6.42
CA ARG A 28 0.91 4.84 -6.72
C ARG A 28 1.34 3.82 -7.78
N GLU A 29 2.30 4.20 -8.62
CA GLU A 29 2.81 3.41 -9.75
C GLU A 29 4.11 2.67 -9.35
N ILE A 30 4.20 1.38 -9.68
CA ILE A 30 5.34 0.48 -9.41
C ILE A 30 5.59 -0.35 -10.67
N GLU A 31 6.83 -0.78 -10.94
CA GLU A 31 7.12 -1.69 -12.06
C GLU A 31 6.28 -2.99 -11.95
N PRO A 32 5.56 -3.39 -13.02
CA PRO A 32 4.53 -4.43 -12.97
C PRO A 32 4.99 -5.79 -12.42
N ASP A 33 6.19 -6.23 -12.79
CA ASP A 33 6.69 -7.57 -12.48
C ASP A 33 7.56 -7.61 -11.20
N SER A 34 7.81 -6.44 -10.58
CA SER A 34 8.56 -6.36 -9.33
C SER A 34 7.66 -6.65 -8.13
N ASP A 35 8.15 -7.45 -7.19
CA ASP A 35 7.50 -7.59 -5.90
C ASP A 35 7.79 -6.38 -5.02
N PHE A 36 6.73 -5.81 -4.44
CA PHE A 36 6.85 -4.79 -3.41
C PHE A 36 6.65 -5.44 -2.05
N THR A 37 7.69 -5.47 -1.23
CA THR A 37 7.68 -6.14 0.07
C THR A 37 7.24 -5.22 1.21
N ALA A 38 6.95 -5.80 2.38
CA ALA A 38 6.65 -5.01 3.57
C ALA A 38 7.89 -4.22 4.05
N GLU A 39 9.10 -4.76 3.86
CA GLU A 39 10.35 -4.06 4.10
C GLU A 39 10.53 -2.84 3.17
N ASP A 40 10.25 -2.99 1.86
CA ASP A 40 10.31 -1.88 0.90
C ASP A 40 9.35 -0.76 1.30
N PHE A 41 8.15 -1.15 1.71
CA PHE A 41 7.15 -0.23 2.25
C PHE A 41 7.69 0.53 3.46
N CYS A 42 8.20 -0.16 4.48
CA CYS A 42 8.73 0.48 5.68
C CYS A 42 9.89 1.43 5.39
N LEU A 43 10.84 1.04 4.53
CA LEU A 43 11.98 1.88 4.16
C LEU A 43 11.53 3.17 3.46
N GLN A 44 10.57 3.07 2.54
CA GLN A 44 10.01 4.26 1.89
C GLN A 44 9.22 5.13 2.86
N ASP A 45 8.36 4.52 3.69
CA ASP A 45 7.49 5.23 4.61
C ASP A 45 8.28 6.00 5.66
N VAL A 46 9.36 5.43 6.22
CA VAL A 46 10.25 6.16 7.15
C VAL A 46 10.76 7.45 6.50
N VAL A 47 11.23 7.38 5.25
CA VAL A 47 11.74 8.56 4.53
C VAL A 47 10.64 9.62 4.34
N TYR A 48 9.42 9.23 3.99
CA TYR A 48 8.31 10.19 3.83
C TYR A 48 7.81 10.74 5.15
N ILE A 49 7.71 9.92 6.20
CA ILE A 49 7.37 10.34 7.55
C ILE A 49 8.35 11.41 8.03
N GLU A 50 9.66 11.19 7.88
CA GLU A 50 10.67 12.18 8.25
C GLU A 50 10.50 13.50 7.51
N LYS A 51 10.25 13.44 6.19
CA LYS A 51 10.02 14.64 5.37
C LYS A 51 8.81 15.42 5.87
N ILE A 52 7.70 14.74 6.17
CA ILE A 52 6.47 15.38 6.66
C ILE A 52 6.69 15.97 8.06
N LEU A 53 7.33 15.25 8.96
CA LEU A 53 7.60 15.73 10.32
C LEU A 53 8.53 16.95 10.34
N LYS A 54 9.51 17.03 9.44
CA LYS A 54 10.35 18.23 9.25
C LYS A 54 9.54 19.48 8.88
N THR A 55 8.36 19.30 8.28
CA THR A 55 7.43 20.41 7.97
C THR A 55 6.47 20.75 9.11
N GLN A 56 6.67 20.19 10.31
CA GLN A 56 5.75 20.32 11.46
C GLN A 56 4.32 19.85 11.17
N ARG A 57 4.15 18.94 10.21
CA ARG A 57 2.86 18.33 9.86
C ARG A 57 2.76 16.93 10.43
N VAL A 58 1.53 16.45 10.58
CA VAL A 58 1.26 15.08 11.04
C VAL A 58 1.22 14.16 9.81
N PRO A 59 2.06 13.11 9.75
CA PRO A 59 2.00 12.12 8.69
C PRO A 59 0.73 11.26 8.82
N ILE A 60 0.06 11.08 7.68
CA ILE A 60 -1.11 10.23 7.55
C ILE A 60 -0.79 9.16 6.51
N ILE A 61 -0.75 7.91 6.94
CA ILE A 61 -0.58 6.75 6.08
C ILE A 61 -1.94 6.21 5.74
N VAL A 62 -2.20 6.03 4.45
CA VAL A 62 -3.51 5.63 3.95
C VAL A 62 -3.29 4.37 3.11
N GLY A 63 -3.77 3.21 3.58
CA GLY A 63 -3.50 1.91 2.93
C GLY A 63 -4.59 0.84 3.14
N TRP A 64 -4.40 -0.35 2.58
CA TRP A 64 -5.31 -1.50 2.72
C TRP A 64 -4.60 -2.78 3.19
N SER A 65 -3.34 -2.99 2.78
CA SER A 65 -2.57 -4.18 3.15
C SER A 65 -2.21 -4.16 4.63
N ASN A 66 -2.96 -4.92 5.45
CA ASN A 66 -2.69 -5.06 6.88
C ASN A 66 -1.24 -5.49 7.16
N SER A 67 -0.69 -6.41 6.36
CA SER A 67 0.68 -6.90 6.51
C SER A 67 1.75 -5.80 6.46
N TYR A 68 1.54 -4.76 5.66
CA TYR A 68 2.46 -3.61 5.59
C TYR A 68 2.36 -2.73 6.83
N ILE A 69 1.16 -2.55 7.36
CA ILE A 69 0.92 -1.77 8.57
C ILE A 69 1.42 -2.53 9.81
N GLU A 70 1.14 -3.82 9.91
CA GLU A 70 1.67 -4.71 10.95
C GLU A 70 3.19 -4.64 10.99
N LYS A 71 3.86 -4.78 9.83
CA LYS A 71 5.31 -4.66 9.73
C LYS A 71 5.82 -3.29 10.18
N LEU A 72 5.15 -2.21 9.82
CA LEU A 72 5.57 -0.85 10.18
C LEU A 72 5.37 -0.54 11.67
N VAL A 73 4.38 -1.16 12.30
CA VAL A 73 3.95 -0.86 13.67
C VAL A 73 4.58 -1.78 14.69
N GLU A 74 4.65 -3.08 14.40
CA GLU A 74 5.04 -4.13 15.34
C GLU A 74 6.54 -4.43 15.31
N ASP A 75 7.22 -4.09 14.20
CA ASP A 75 8.67 -4.27 14.08
C ASP A 75 9.39 -3.29 15.00
N SER A 76 10.27 -3.84 15.85
CA SER A 76 11.04 -3.08 16.84
C SER A 76 11.99 -2.05 16.21
N VAL A 77 12.27 -2.17 14.92
CA VAL A 77 13.06 -1.21 14.14
C VAL A 77 12.26 0.06 13.82
N PHE A 78 10.93 -0.04 13.64
CA PHE A 78 10.11 1.06 13.13
C PHE A 78 9.11 1.65 14.15
N MET A 79 8.59 0.82 15.06
CA MET A 79 7.79 1.11 16.26
C MET A 79 7.09 2.50 16.33
N PHE A 80 5.98 2.64 15.61
CA PHE A 80 5.15 3.86 15.64
C PHE A 80 3.97 3.74 16.62
N LYS A 81 3.65 4.83 17.33
CA LYS A 81 2.37 4.94 18.04
C LYS A 81 1.26 5.21 17.04
N TYR A 82 0.28 4.32 16.96
CA TYR A 82 -0.76 4.35 15.94
C TYR A 82 -2.17 4.35 16.52
N LYS A 83 -3.13 4.84 15.73
CA LYS A 83 -4.57 4.72 15.94
C LYS A 83 -5.21 4.32 14.63
N TYR A 84 -6.05 3.30 14.66
CA TYR A 84 -6.64 2.67 13.49
C TYR A 84 -8.12 3.05 13.33
N TYR A 85 -8.55 3.25 12.08
CA TYR A 85 -9.94 3.53 11.70
C TYR A 85 -10.33 2.64 10.50
N ILE A 86 -11.45 1.92 10.62
CA ILE A 86 -11.99 1.06 9.55
C ILE A 86 -13.15 1.78 8.85
N LEU A 87 -13.09 1.85 7.53
CA LEU A 87 -14.22 2.27 6.69
C LEU A 87 -14.78 1.03 5.95
N ASN A 88 -15.93 0.52 6.40
CA ASN A 88 -16.58 -0.66 5.84
C ASN A 88 -17.94 -0.31 5.22
N HIS A 89 -18.01 -0.17 3.89
CA HIS A 89 -19.19 -0.49 3.07
C HIS A 89 -18.86 -0.25 1.57
N ARG A 90 -19.42 -1.07 0.66
CA ARG A 90 -19.52 -0.91 -0.83
C ARG A 90 -18.45 -1.62 -1.69
N VAL A 91 -18.62 -2.93 -1.93
CA VAL A 91 -17.78 -3.68 -2.89
C VAL A 91 -18.49 -3.85 -4.24
N ASP A 92 -19.76 -4.25 -4.27
CA ASP A 92 -20.43 -4.69 -5.51
C ASP A 92 -20.60 -3.56 -6.55
N MET A 93 -21.22 -2.45 -6.16
CA MET A 93 -21.41 -1.26 -7.03
C MET A 93 -20.09 -0.72 -7.61
N ARG A 94 -18.98 -1.04 -6.97
CA ARG A 94 -17.67 -0.54 -7.36
C ARG A 94 -17.04 -1.36 -8.47
N VAL A 95 -17.29 -2.67 -8.54
CA VAL A 95 -16.79 -3.50 -9.64
C VAL A 95 -17.45 -3.06 -10.95
N ASP A 96 -18.77 -2.86 -10.93
CA ASP A 96 -19.51 -2.35 -12.10
C ASP A 96 -18.95 -0.99 -12.58
N GLN A 97 -18.67 -0.09 -11.63
CA GLN A 97 -18.09 1.21 -11.94
C GLN A 97 -16.66 1.09 -12.49
N MET A 98 -15.82 0.23 -11.92
CA MET A 98 -14.45 -0.01 -12.42
C MET A 98 -14.45 -0.56 -13.85
N VAL A 99 -15.34 -1.52 -14.16
CA VAL A 99 -15.49 -2.04 -15.53
C VAL A 99 -15.92 -0.92 -16.49
N LYS A 100 -16.89 -0.10 -16.08
CA LYS A 100 -17.35 1.06 -16.87
C LYS A 100 -16.24 2.12 -17.09
N GLU A 101 -15.34 2.27 -16.12
CA GLU A 101 -14.21 3.21 -16.18
C GLU A 101 -13.01 2.67 -16.97
N GLY A 102 -13.06 1.42 -17.46
CA GLY A 102 -12.03 0.88 -18.34
C GLY A 102 -11.10 -0.15 -17.70
N LEU A 103 -11.46 -0.75 -16.55
CA LEU A 103 -10.67 -1.82 -15.91
C LEU A 103 -10.25 -2.92 -16.91
N VAL A 104 -11.15 -3.33 -17.80
CA VAL A 104 -10.86 -4.38 -18.78
C VAL A 104 -9.77 -3.93 -19.76
N ASP A 105 -9.80 -2.68 -20.19
CA ASP A 105 -8.81 -2.13 -21.12
C ASP A 105 -7.46 -1.90 -20.44
N GLU A 106 -7.45 -1.57 -19.15
CA GLU A 106 -6.23 -1.53 -18.33
C GLU A 106 -5.59 -2.91 -18.20
N VAL A 107 -6.36 -3.93 -17.83
CA VAL A 107 -5.84 -5.30 -17.64
C VAL A 107 -5.33 -5.89 -18.95
N ARG A 108 -5.99 -5.61 -20.08
CA ARG A 108 -5.53 -6.02 -21.41
C ARG A 108 -4.14 -5.50 -21.76
N GLN A 109 -3.76 -4.31 -21.32
CA GLN A 109 -2.44 -3.73 -21.62
C GLN A 109 -1.29 -4.49 -20.95
N ILE A 110 -1.56 -5.20 -19.84
CA ILE A 110 -0.57 -5.98 -19.09
C ILE A 110 -0.73 -7.49 -19.29
N PHE A 111 -1.65 -7.91 -20.16
CA PHE A 111 -1.96 -9.30 -20.43
C PHE A 111 -0.76 -10.02 -21.06
N ILE A 112 -0.40 -11.16 -20.49
CA ILE A 112 0.62 -12.06 -21.03
C ILE A 112 0.04 -13.48 -20.94
N LEU A 113 0.06 -14.20 -22.06
CA LEU A 113 -0.40 -15.58 -22.11
C LEU A 113 0.42 -16.45 -21.14
N ASP A 114 -0.26 -17.29 -20.35
CA ASP A 114 0.34 -18.18 -19.35
C ASP A 114 1.24 -17.46 -18.32
N ALA A 115 0.88 -16.22 -17.97
CA ALA A 115 1.66 -15.43 -17.02
C ALA A 115 1.71 -16.06 -15.62
N ASN A 116 2.79 -15.78 -14.89
CA ASN A 116 2.90 -16.13 -13.49
C ASN A 116 2.14 -15.12 -12.61
N TYR A 117 0.92 -15.47 -12.20
CA TYR A 117 0.05 -14.66 -11.34
C TYR A 117 0.44 -14.62 -9.85
N THR A 118 1.61 -15.16 -9.48
CA THR A 118 2.11 -15.14 -8.08
C THR A 118 3.03 -13.96 -7.76
N LYS A 119 3.30 -13.08 -8.75
CA LYS A 119 4.28 -11.99 -8.62
C LYS A 119 3.70 -10.62 -8.93
N GLY A 120 4.27 -9.61 -8.28
CA GLY A 120 4.05 -8.19 -8.59
C GLY A 120 2.58 -7.82 -8.67
N ILE A 121 2.25 -7.00 -9.68
CA ILE A 121 0.90 -6.50 -9.94
C ILE A 121 -0.05 -7.59 -10.44
N ARG A 122 0.46 -8.71 -10.98
CA ARG A 122 -0.34 -9.81 -11.52
C ARG A 122 -1.15 -10.55 -10.45
N ARG A 123 -0.77 -10.39 -9.17
CA ARG A 123 -1.55 -10.88 -8.02
C ARG A 123 -2.83 -10.08 -7.75
N SER A 124 -2.98 -8.91 -8.38
CA SER A 124 -4.11 -8.02 -8.10
C SER A 124 -5.42 -8.71 -8.44
N ILE A 125 -6.41 -8.60 -7.54
CA ILE A 125 -7.76 -9.13 -7.76
C ILE A 125 -8.33 -8.51 -9.04
N GLY A 126 -8.87 -9.34 -9.92
CA GLY A 126 -9.37 -8.97 -11.24
C GLY A 126 -8.38 -9.25 -12.38
N VAL A 127 -7.07 -9.42 -12.11
CA VAL A 127 -6.09 -9.74 -13.17
C VAL A 127 -6.13 -11.24 -13.52
N PRO A 128 -5.97 -12.19 -12.58
CA PRO A 128 -6.06 -13.62 -12.89
C PRO A 128 -7.46 -14.05 -13.39
N GLU A 129 -8.52 -13.38 -12.93
CA GLU A 129 -9.90 -13.66 -13.34
C GLU A 129 -10.14 -13.36 -14.83
N MET A 130 -9.40 -12.40 -15.40
CA MET A 130 -9.51 -12.00 -16.81
C MET A 130 -8.67 -12.88 -17.74
N ASP A 131 -7.75 -13.69 -17.22
CA ASP A 131 -6.91 -14.60 -18.02
C ASP A 131 -7.72 -15.66 -18.78
N ARG A 132 -8.92 -15.96 -18.27
CA ARG A 132 -9.82 -16.98 -18.84
C ARG A 132 -10.69 -16.48 -20.00
N TYR A 133 -10.60 -15.19 -20.36
CA TYR A 133 -11.49 -14.50 -21.30
C TYR A 133 -10.71 -13.89 -22.47
#